data_AF-A0A947WSQ9-F1
#
_entry.id   AF-A0A947WSQ9-F1
#
_cell.length_a   1.000
_cell.length_b   1.000
_cell.length_c   1.000
_cell.angle_alpha   90.00
_cell.angle_beta   90.00
_cell.angle_gamma   90.00
#
_symmetry.space_group_name_H-M   'P 1'
#
loop_
_entity.id
_entity.type
_entity.pdbx_description
1 polymer ?
#
loop_
_entity_poly.entity_id
_entity_poly.type
_entity_poly.pdbx_seq_one_letter_code
_entity_poly.pdbx_strand_id
1 'polypeptide(L)'
;MLKMFLTFDEFVFPKLVTIIYWIGAVVIVLSTLGGAFGAMSIGNYYGAGGIVGFLIALIAGVLSLIVWRVVMELTIVLFSIHDTLKAIRDQGK
;
A
#
# COMPACT_ATOMS: atom_id res chain seq x y z
N MET A 1 10.60 -7.99 22.88
CA MET A 1 10.46 -7.39 21.52
C MET A 1 9.10 -7.69 20.89
N LEU A 2 8.61 -8.94 20.87
CA LEU A 2 7.27 -9.27 20.34
C LEU A 2 6.08 -8.70 21.14
N LYS A 3 6.23 -8.55 22.47
CA LYS A 3 5.16 -8.00 23.34
C LYS A 3 4.77 -6.57 22.97
N MET A 4 5.73 -5.77 22.52
CA MET A 4 5.56 -4.35 22.17
C MET A 4 4.78 -4.15 20.85
N PHE A 5 4.73 -5.18 20.00
CA PHE A 5 3.87 -5.19 18.80
C PHE A 5 2.44 -5.66 19.09
N LEU A 6 2.21 -6.34 20.22
CA LEU A 6 0.89 -6.86 20.62
C LEU A 6 0.18 -5.95 21.63
N THR A 7 0.92 -5.13 22.38
CA THR A 7 0.36 -4.10 23.26
C THR A 7 0.21 -2.79 22.48
N PHE A 8 -1.04 -2.42 22.19
CA PHE A 8 -1.48 -1.18 21.54
C PHE A 8 -1.30 0.09 22.43
N ASP A 9 -0.35 0.09 23.36
CA ASP A 9 -0.27 1.09 24.43
C ASP A 9 0.60 2.32 24.08
N GLU A 10 1.49 2.21 23.10
CA GLU A 10 2.32 3.33 22.66
C GLU A 10 2.28 3.51 21.15
N PHE A 11 2.51 4.75 20.73
CA PHE A 11 2.49 5.28 19.37
C PHE A 11 3.54 4.64 18.43
N VAL A 12 3.49 3.32 18.26
CA VAL A 12 4.24 2.56 17.25
C VAL A 12 3.68 2.84 15.84
N PHE A 13 2.53 3.50 15.77
CA PHE A 13 1.74 3.67 14.55
C PHE A 13 2.48 4.34 13.38
N PRO A 14 3.21 5.47 13.54
CA PRO A 14 3.91 6.10 12.43
C PRO A 14 5.00 5.20 11.82
N LYS A 15 5.69 4.43 12.68
CA LYS A 15 6.72 3.48 12.23
C LYS A 15 6.09 2.25 11.57
N LEU A 16 4.97 1.76 12.10
CA LEU A 16 4.25 0.62 11.55
C LEU A 16 3.69 0.92 10.15
N VAL A 17 3.11 2.10 9.92
CA VAL A 17 2.58 2.48 8.59
C VAL A 17 3.70 2.54 7.56
N THR A 18 4.89 3.02 7.92
CA THR A 18 6.05 3.02 7.01
C THR A 18 6.43 1.60 6.58
N ILE A 19 6.42 0.63 7.50
CA ILE A 19 6.70 -0.79 7.18
C ILE A 19 5.62 -1.35 6.25
N ILE A 20 4.34 -1.08 6.54
CA ILE A 20 3.21 -1.51 5.72
C ILE A 20 3.28 -0.90 4.31
N TYR A 21 3.64 0.38 4.19
CA TYR A 21 3.81 1.06 2.91
C TYR A 21 4.79 0.31 2.01
N TRP A 22 5.97 -0.05 2.54
CA TRP A 22 6.99 -0.76 1.78
C TRP A 22 6.54 -2.17 1.39
N ILE A 23 5.91 -2.91 2.31
CA ILE A 23 5.36 -4.23 2.00
C ILE A 23 4.33 -4.14 0.87
N GLY A 24 3.36 -3.23 0.97
CA GLY A 24 2.35 -3.03 -0.06
C GLY A 24 2.94 -2.59 -1.40
N ALA A 25 3.92 -1.69 -1.39
CA ALA A 25 4.62 -1.27 -2.61
C ALA A 25 5.33 -2.45 -3.29
N VAL A 26 6.02 -3.31 -2.53
CA VAL A 26 6.66 -4.53 -3.05
C VAL A 26 5.62 -5.47 -3.66
N VAL A 27 4.49 -5.70 -2.97
CA VAL A 27 3.39 -6.55 -3.49
C VAL A 27 2.83 -5.99 -4.80
N ILE A 28 2.62 -4.68 -4.90
CA ILE A 28 2.12 -4.04 -6.13
C ILE A 28 3.13 -4.21 -7.27
N VAL A 29 4.42 -4.01 -7.01
CA VAL A 29 5.47 -4.20 -8.02
C VAL A 29 5.52 -5.64 -8.50
N LEU A 30 5.52 -6.61 -7.58
CA LEU A 30 5.54 -8.03 -7.92
C LEU A 30 4.29 -8.45 -8.70
N SER A 31 3.11 -7.95 -8.30
CA SER A 31 1.84 -8.22 -9.00
C SER A 31 1.82 -7.58 -10.39
N THR A 32 2.37 -6.38 -10.53
CA THR A 32 2.49 -5.67 -11.81
C THR A 32 3.40 -6.45 -12.77
N LEU A 33 4.58 -6.87 -12.30
CA LEU A 33 5.51 -7.66 -13.11
C LEU A 33 4.90 -9.01 -13.48
N GLY A 34 4.31 -9.71 -12.51
CA GLY A 34 3.62 -10.99 -12.75
C GLY A 34 2.48 -10.87 -13.75
N GLY A 35 1.65 -9.83 -13.65
CA GLY A 35 0.57 -9.54 -14.59
C GLY A 35 1.08 -9.17 -15.98
N ALA A 36 2.15 -8.37 -16.06
CA ALA A 36 2.74 -7.96 -17.34
C ALA A 36 3.35 -9.16 -18.09
N PHE A 37 4.17 -9.97 -17.42
CA PHE A 37 4.75 -11.18 -18.02
C PHE A 37 3.69 -12.27 -18.28
N GLY A 38 2.65 -12.37 -17.44
CA GLY A 38 1.52 -13.26 -17.65
C GLY A 38 0.67 -12.87 -18.87
N ALA A 39 0.49 -11.57 -19.13
CA ALA A 39 -0.21 -11.10 -20.32
C ALA A 39 0.53 -11.51 -21.61
N MET A 40 1.86 -11.50 -21.58
CA MET A 40 2.69 -11.94 -22.71
C MET A 40 2.58 -13.43 -22.99
N SER A 41 2.42 -14.29 -21.97
CA SER A 41 2.29 -15.73 -22.17
C SER A 41 0.92 -16.12 -22.77
N ILE A 42 -0.15 -15.43 -22.37
CA ILE A 42 -1.51 -15.67 -22.87
C ILE A 42 -1.69 -15.07 -24.28
N GLY A 43 -1.07 -13.93 -24.56
CA GLY A 43 -1.18 -13.23 -25.84
C GLY A 43 -0.71 -14.03 -27.07
N ASN A 44 0.18 -15.00 -26.89
CA ASN A 44 0.62 -15.90 -27.97
C ASN A 44 -0.52 -16.69 -28.63
N TYR A 45 -1.67 -16.83 -27.95
CA TYR A 45 -2.84 -17.54 -28.49
C TYR A 45 -3.76 -16.66 -29.36
N TYR A 46 -3.72 -15.33 -29.22
CA TYR A 46 -4.68 -14.39 -29.85
C TYR A 46 -4.04 -13.17 -30.56
N GLY A 47 -2.74 -13.18 -30.85
CA GLY A 47 -2.06 -12.09 -31.57
C GLY A 47 -1.69 -10.89 -30.67
N ALA A 48 -1.88 -9.64 -31.15
CA ALA A 48 -1.42 -8.39 -30.51
C ALA A 48 -1.90 -8.15 -29.05
N GLY A 49 -2.82 -8.97 -28.53
CA GLY A 49 -3.35 -8.88 -27.18
C GLY A 49 -2.30 -9.01 -26.06
N GLY A 50 -1.18 -9.71 -26.30
CA GLY A 50 -0.11 -9.83 -25.30
C GLY A 50 0.60 -8.51 -25.00
N ILE A 51 0.94 -7.76 -26.05
CA ILE A 51 1.61 -6.45 -25.93
C ILE A 51 0.65 -5.43 -25.31
N VAL A 52 -0.61 -5.43 -25.74
CA VAL A 52 -1.63 -4.54 -25.16
C VAL A 52 -1.84 -4.83 -23.68
N GLY A 53 -1.96 -6.11 -23.30
CA GLY A 53 -2.10 -6.52 -21.90
C GLY A 53 -0.87 -6.16 -21.05
N PHE A 54 0.34 -6.29 -21.60
CA PHE A 54 1.57 -5.86 -20.94
C PHE A 54 1.56 -4.35 -20.63
N LEU A 55 1.21 -3.52 -21.61
CA LEU A 55 1.13 -2.06 -21.42
C LEU A 55 0.06 -1.66 -20.40
N ILE A 56 -1.11 -2.31 -20.45
CA ILE A 56 -2.18 -2.09 -19.48
C ILE A 56 -1.71 -2.45 -18.07
N ALA A 57 -1.03 -3.59 -17.90
CA ALA A 57 -0.51 -4.01 -16.60
C ALA A 57 0.47 -2.99 -16.02
N LEU A 58 1.38 -2.44 -16.84
CA LEU A 58 2.31 -1.40 -16.40
C LEU A 58 1.60 -0.11 -15.98
N ILE A 59 0.64 0.37 -16.79
CA ILE A 59 -0.15 1.57 -16.47
C ILE A 59 -0.92 1.35 -15.17
N ALA A 60 -1.61 0.22 -15.04
CA ALA A 60 -2.35 -0.15 -13.84
C ALA A 60 -1.44 -0.25 -12.60
N GLY A 61 -0.22 -0.78 -12.76
CA GLY A 61 0.77 -0.87 -11.69
C GLY A 61 1.21 0.50 -11.18
N VAL A 62 1.52 1.44 -12.10
CA VAL A 62 1.87 2.82 -11.74
C VAL A 62 0.70 3.50 -11.02
N LEU A 63 -0.51 3.39 -11.56
CA LEU A 63 -1.72 3.93 -10.92
C LEU A 63 -1.94 3.34 -9.52
N SER A 64 -1.73 2.03 -9.36
CA SER A 64 -1.86 1.34 -8.08
C SER A 64 -0.86 1.87 -7.06
N LEU A 65 0.39 2.14 -7.45
CA LEU A 65 1.38 2.75 -6.56
C LEU A 65 1.00 4.17 -6.13
N ILE A 66 0.44 4.97 -7.04
CA ILE A 66 -0.05 6.33 -6.72
C ILE A 66 -1.20 6.23 -5.71
N VAL A 67 -2.20 5.39 -6.00
CA VAL A 67 -3.33 5.18 -5.09
C VAL A 67 -2.86 4.66 -3.74
N TRP A 68 -1.94 3.70 -3.71
CA TRP A 68 -1.37 3.16 -2.47
C TRP A 68 -0.72 4.24 -1.61
N ARG A 69 0.04 5.14 -2.23
CA ARG A 69 0.63 6.28 -1.53
C ARG A 69 -0.43 7.17 -0.88
N VAL A 70 -1.48 7.52 -1.62
CA VAL A 70 -2.60 8.34 -1.09
C VAL A 70 -3.29 7.63 0.07
N VAL A 71 -3.55 6.33 -0.03
CA VAL A 71 -4.17 5.55 1.05
C VAL A 71 -3.30 5.55 2.31
N MET A 72 -1.97 5.40 2.18
CA MET A 72 -1.06 5.44 3.32
C MET A 72 -0.99 6.83 3.96
N GLU A 73 -0.98 7.90 3.16
CA GLU A 73 -1.02 9.29 3.66
C GLU A 73 -2.32 9.55 4.43
N LEU A 74 -3.48 9.15 3.89
CA LEU A 74 -4.77 9.27 4.58
C LEU A 74 -4.80 8.47 5.88
N THR A 75 -4.21 7.28 5.88
CA THR A 75 -4.11 6.44 7.08
C THR A 75 -3.36 7.20 8.17
N ILE A 76 -2.17 7.75 7.87
CA ILE A 76 -1.38 8.53 8.84
C ILE A 76 -2.18 9.72 9.38
N VAL A 77 -2.89 10.46 8.51
CA VAL A 77 -3.71 11.60 8.92
C VAL A 77 -4.82 11.19 9.88
N LEU A 78 -5.52 10.08 9.62
CA LEU A 78 -6.59 9.57 10.50
C LEU A 78 -6.06 9.25 11.90
N PHE A 79 -4.88 8.63 11.99
CA PHE A 79 -4.25 8.36 13.28
C PHE A 79 -3.78 9.64 13.99
N SER A 80 -3.21 10.59 13.25
CA SER A 80 -2.85 11.89 13.82
C SER A 80 -4.06 12.65 14.41
N ILE A 81 -5.24 12.54 13.80
CA ILE A 81 -6.48 13.11 14.33
C ILE A 81 -6.88 12.40 15.62
N HIS A 82 -6.86 11.06 15.62
CA HIS A 82 -7.17 10.27 16.82
C HIS A 82 -6.29 10.66 18.01
N ASP A 83 -4.99 10.81 17.76
CA ASP A 83 -4.00 11.18 18.77
C ASP A 83 -4.23 12.59 19.32
N THR A 84 -4.56 13.54 18.44
CA THR A 84 -4.91 14.92 18.83
C THR A 84 -6.15 14.95 19.71
N LEU A 85 -7.20 14.19 19.36
CA LEU A 85 -8.42 14.09 20.15
C LEU A 85 -8.16 13.47 21.53
N LYS A 86 -7.30 12.45 21.60
CA LYS A 86 -6.88 11.82 22.85
C LYS A 86 -6.18 12.83 23.77
N ALA A 87 -5.29 13.65 23.21
CA ALA A 87 -4.59 14.70 23.97
C ALA A 87 -5.56 15.77 24.52
N ILE A 88 -6.55 16.21 23.74
CA ILE A 88 -7.56 17.18 24.19
C ILE A 88 -8.40 16.59 25.33
N ARG A 89 -8.83 15.33 25.22
CA ARG A 89 -9.60 14.64 26.28
C ARG A 89 -8.82 14.57 27.59
N ASP A 90 -7.52 14.27 27.51
CA ASP A 90 -6.69 14.05 28.68
C ASP A 90 -6.27 15.37 29.36
N GLN A 91 -6.30 16.51 28.65
CA GLN A 91 -6.12 17.87 29.23
C GLN A 91 -7.35 18.40 29.99
N GLY A 92 -8.54 17.84 29.74
CA GLY A 92 -9.78 18.20 30.45
C GLY A 92 -10.00 17.48 31.78
N LYS A 93 -9.04 16.66 32.22
CA LYS A 93 -8.98 16.00 33.53
C LYS A 93 -7.90 16.66 34.38
#